data_AF-A0A6L3YX12-F1
#
_entry.id   AF-A0A6L3YX12-F1
#
_cell.length_a   1.000
_cell.length_b   1.000
_cell.length_c   1.000
_cell.angle_alpha   90.00
_cell.angle_beta   90.00
_cell.angle_gamma   90.00
#
_symmetry.space_group_name_H-M   'P 1'
#
loop_
_entity.id
_entity.type
_entity.pdbx_description
1 polymer ?
#
loop_
_entity_poly.entity_id
_entity_poly.type
_entity_poly.pdbx_seq_one_letter_code
_entity_poly.pdbx_strand_id
1 'polypeptide(L)'
;MSHIKTEYRGHTIAYGGNSEEWHCLDVNFGSPSLSKVKARIDKMYLDMRKQSAVDVFEMSKGGVNSMPVLTPSLIVDFVETKLEKSFYGRDAEPVEKHIVAVAAQRAHSTKVARREANINELMPSTPAAERAWGEYLIACEGLRAAHAKAERAYRAIPRVSLEDVAALKAIKDSQKDADNE
;
A
#
# COMPACT_ATOMS: atom_id res chain seq x y z
N MET A 1 -12.37 28.77 -45.41
CA MET A 1 -11.11 28.78 -44.63
C MET A 1 -11.12 27.56 -43.73
N SER A 2 -10.09 26.72 -43.76
CA SER A 2 -10.05 25.47 -43.00
C SER A 2 -9.79 25.75 -41.52
N HIS A 3 -10.79 25.51 -40.68
CA HIS A 3 -10.61 25.48 -39.24
C HIS A 3 -9.87 24.20 -38.88
N ILE A 4 -8.56 24.30 -38.65
CA ILE A 4 -7.77 23.17 -38.15
C ILE A 4 -8.18 22.96 -36.68
N LYS A 5 -8.63 21.75 -36.35
CA LYS A 5 -9.00 21.36 -35.00
C LYS A 5 -8.25 20.09 -34.61
N THR A 6 -7.98 19.94 -33.32
CA THR A 6 -7.38 18.73 -32.75
C THR A 6 -7.98 18.49 -31.36
N GLU A 7 -8.06 17.23 -30.95
CA GLU A 7 -8.52 16.85 -29.62
C GLU A 7 -7.34 16.46 -28.73
N TYR A 8 -7.42 16.85 -27.46
CA TYR A 8 -6.44 16.47 -26.45
C TYR A 8 -7.12 16.27 -25.10
N ARG A 9 -7.10 15.02 -24.59
CA ARG A 9 -7.73 14.65 -23.31
C ARG A 9 -9.21 15.06 -23.22
N GLY A 10 -9.95 14.93 -24.32
CA GLY A 10 -11.36 15.32 -24.41
C GLY A 10 -11.60 16.82 -24.64
N HIS A 11 -10.56 17.65 -24.64
CA HIS A 11 -10.66 19.08 -24.96
C HIS A 11 -10.44 19.33 -26.44
N THR A 12 -11.29 20.18 -27.01
CA THR A 12 -11.12 20.65 -28.40
C THR A 12 -10.17 21.84 -28.43
N ILE A 13 -9.13 21.75 -29.26
CA ILE A 13 -8.19 22.83 -29.54
C ILE A 13 -8.36 23.24 -31.00
N ALA A 14 -8.63 24.52 -31.24
CA ALA A 14 -8.81 25.07 -32.58
C ALA A 14 -7.67 26.03 -32.93
N TYR A 15 -7.20 25.97 -34.16
CA TYR A 15 -6.28 26.97 -34.70
C TYR A 15 -7.08 28.07 -35.39
N GLY A 16 -6.86 29.32 -34.96
CA GLY A 16 -7.47 30.49 -35.57
C GLY A 16 -6.60 31.00 -36.71
N GLY A 17 -7.04 30.82 -37.96
CA GLY A 17 -6.30 31.32 -39.13
C GLY A 17 -6.09 32.85 -39.14
N ASN A 18 -6.93 33.62 -38.43
CA ASN A 18 -6.79 35.07 -38.29
C ASN A 18 -5.96 35.50 -37.07
N SER A 19 -5.83 34.64 -36.05
CA SER A 19 -5.04 34.93 -34.84
C SER A 19 -3.66 34.29 -34.87
N GLU A 20 -3.37 33.41 -35.85
CA GLU A 20 -2.18 32.57 -35.94
C GLU A 20 -1.88 31.74 -34.68
N GLU A 21 -2.90 31.51 -33.85
CA GLU A 21 -2.78 30.89 -32.54
C GLU A 21 -3.68 29.66 -32.39
N TRP A 22 -3.20 28.71 -31.59
CA TRP A 22 -4.01 27.63 -31.06
C TRP A 22 -4.75 28.11 -29.83
N HIS A 23 -6.05 27.83 -29.75
CA HIS A 23 -6.89 28.19 -28.62
C HIS A 23 -7.66 26.98 -28.11
N CYS A 24 -7.81 26.90 -26.80
CA CYS A 24 -8.72 25.99 -26.13
C CYS A 24 -9.63 26.80 -25.21
N LEU A 25 -10.94 26.77 -25.49
CA LEU A 25 -11.94 27.55 -24.76
C LEU A 25 -12.13 27.03 -23.34
N ASP A 26 -12.04 25.71 -23.14
CA ASP A 26 -12.22 25.06 -21.83
C ASP A 26 -11.22 25.55 -20.77
N VAL A 27 -10.00 25.89 -21.19
CA VAL A 27 -8.95 26.46 -20.32
C VAL A 27 -8.74 27.96 -20.52
N ASN A 28 -9.60 28.60 -21.34
CA ASN A 28 -9.54 30.00 -21.74
C ASN A 28 -8.11 30.49 -22.03
N PHE A 29 -7.40 29.76 -22.90
CA PHE A 29 -5.98 30.01 -23.17
C PHE A 29 -5.65 29.87 -24.66
N GLY A 30 -4.81 30.79 -25.15
CA GLY A 30 -4.30 30.86 -26.52
C GLY A 30 -2.77 30.88 -26.57
N SER A 31 -2.20 30.29 -27.62
CA SER A 31 -0.77 30.36 -27.88
C SER A 31 -0.42 29.97 -29.32
N PRO A 32 0.61 30.59 -29.94
CA PRO A 32 1.11 30.18 -31.27
C PRO A 32 1.59 28.72 -31.32
N SER A 33 1.98 28.17 -30.17
CA SER A 33 2.43 26.79 -30.03
C SER A 33 1.34 25.89 -29.43
N LEU A 34 0.96 24.84 -30.17
CA LEU A 34 0.03 23.80 -29.71
C LEU A 34 0.52 23.11 -28.43
N SER A 35 1.84 22.90 -28.28
CA SER A 35 2.39 22.23 -27.10
C SER A 35 2.17 23.05 -25.83
N LYS A 36 2.20 24.38 -25.89
CA LYS A 36 1.89 25.25 -24.74
C LYS A 36 0.42 25.16 -24.34
N VAL A 37 -0.51 25.03 -25.31
CA VAL A 37 -1.94 24.84 -25.00
C VAL A 37 -2.16 23.48 -24.34
N LYS A 38 -1.54 22.41 -24.86
CA LYS A 38 -1.56 21.08 -24.23
C LYS A 38 -0.99 21.10 -22.81
N ALA A 39 0.15 21.77 -22.60
CA ALA A 39 0.76 21.93 -21.28
C ALA A 39 -0.15 22.71 -20.30
N ARG A 40 -0.96 23.66 -20.80
CA ARG A 40 -1.94 24.38 -19.99
C ARG A 40 -3.08 23.46 -19.52
N ILE A 41 -3.58 22.60 -20.42
CA ILE A 41 -4.56 21.56 -20.09
C ILE A 41 -3.98 20.59 -19.06
N ASP A 42 -2.74 20.13 -19.25
CA ASP A 42 -2.06 19.26 -18.29
C ASP A 42 -1.91 19.91 -16.91
N LYS A 43 -1.55 21.21 -16.89
CA LYS A 43 -1.45 21.96 -15.64
C LYS A 43 -2.79 22.08 -14.93
N MET A 44 -3.88 22.34 -15.65
CA MET A 44 -5.23 22.36 -15.06
C MET A 44 -5.53 21.03 -14.36
N TYR A 45 -5.33 19.90 -15.03
CA TYR A 45 -5.54 18.58 -14.41
C TYR A 45 -4.61 18.32 -13.24
N LEU A 46 -3.34 18.72 -13.31
CA LEU A 46 -2.40 18.63 -12.20
C LEU A 46 -2.90 19.43 -10.98
N ASP A 47 -3.37 20.65 -11.21
CA ASP A 47 -3.86 21.53 -10.15
C ASP A 47 -5.15 20.97 -9.52
N MET A 48 -6.07 20.44 -10.35
CA MET A 48 -7.26 19.72 -9.87
C MET A 48 -6.90 18.50 -9.01
N ARG A 49 -5.92 17.69 -9.42
CA ARG A 49 -5.46 16.54 -8.63
C ARG A 49 -4.89 16.95 -7.28
N LYS A 50 -4.11 18.03 -7.23
CA LYS A 50 -3.55 18.56 -5.98
C LYS A 50 -4.64 19.05 -5.04
N GLN A 51 -5.69 19.69 -5.56
CA GLN A 51 -6.83 20.16 -4.78
C GLN A 51 -7.68 19.00 -4.24
N SER A 52 -7.79 17.91 -5.01
CA SER A 52 -8.54 16.71 -4.63
C SER A 52 -7.71 15.69 -3.85
N ALA A 53 -6.47 16.00 -3.50
CA ALA A 53 -5.62 15.08 -2.77
C ALA A 53 -6.13 14.91 -1.33
N VAL A 54 -6.07 13.69 -0.80
CA VAL A 54 -6.68 13.35 0.50
C VAL A 54 -5.60 12.88 1.46
N ASP A 55 -5.49 13.57 2.60
CA ASP A 55 -4.57 13.21 3.69
C ASP A 55 -5.05 11.94 4.40
N VAL A 56 -4.16 10.95 4.46
CA VAL A 56 -4.44 9.64 5.02
C VAL A 56 -3.21 9.12 5.75
N PHE A 57 -3.36 7.99 6.42
CA PHE A 57 -2.26 7.20 6.94
C PHE A 57 -2.26 5.81 6.32
N GLU A 58 -1.11 5.36 5.82
CA GLU A 58 -0.88 3.95 5.50
C GLU A 58 -0.77 3.17 6.82
N MET A 59 -1.68 2.22 7.04
CA MET A 59 -1.64 1.33 8.19
C MET A 59 -0.90 0.03 7.84
N SER A 60 0.09 -0.33 8.64
CA SER A 60 0.65 -1.68 8.68
C SER A 60 0.29 -2.33 10.00
N LYS A 61 -0.39 -3.48 9.94
CA LYS A 61 -0.78 -4.24 11.14
C LYS A 61 0.42 -4.72 11.96
N GLY A 62 1.62 -4.77 11.37
CA GLY A 62 2.76 -5.50 11.93
C GLY A 62 2.55 -7.02 11.85
N GLY A 63 3.63 -7.77 12.02
CA GLY A 63 3.60 -9.21 12.21
C GLY A 63 3.83 -9.57 13.69
N VAL A 64 3.89 -10.86 14.01
CA VAL A 64 4.12 -11.35 15.39
C VAL A 64 5.34 -10.70 16.05
N ASN A 65 6.38 -10.42 15.25
CA ASN A 65 7.65 -9.84 15.71
C ASN A 65 7.87 -8.39 15.29
N SER A 66 6.89 -7.70 14.68
CA SER A 66 7.04 -6.29 14.28
C SER A 66 5.94 -5.40 14.85
N MET A 67 6.29 -4.14 15.09
CA MET A 67 5.32 -3.14 15.51
C MET A 67 4.36 -2.83 14.37
N PRO A 68 3.07 -2.62 14.68
CA PRO A 68 2.22 -1.88 13.78
C PRO A 68 2.85 -0.51 13.49
N VAL A 69 2.76 -0.09 12.23
CA VAL A 69 3.34 1.19 11.79
C VAL A 69 2.24 2.01 11.15
N LEU A 70 2.23 3.30 11.45
CA LEU A 70 1.38 4.29 10.83
C LEU A 70 2.27 5.27 10.07
N THR A 71 2.07 5.38 8.75
CA THR A 71 2.87 6.28 7.90
C THR A 71 1.97 7.40 7.36
N PRO A 72 2.29 8.68 7.60
CA PRO A 72 1.56 9.79 6.98
C PRO A 72 1.72 9.75 5.45
N SER A 73 0.59 9.86 4.75
CA SER A 73 0.52 9.64 3.32
C SER A 73 -0.56 10.52 2.67
N LEU A 74 -0.49 10.65 1.35
CA LEU A 74 -1.44 11.43 0.56
C LEU A 74 -1.97 10.58 -0.60
N ILE A 75 -3.29 10.46 -0.74
CA ILE A 75 -3.90 9.91 -1.96
C ILE A 75 -3.82 10.99 -3.04
N VAL A 76 -3.18 10.67 -4.17
CA VAL A 76 -2.94 11.61 -5.28
C VAL A 76 -3.65 11.24 -6.57
N ASP A 77 -4.16 10.01 -6.67
CA ASP A 77 -4.91 9.56 -7.85
C ASP A 77 -5.78 8.34 -7.51
N PHE A 78 -6.91 8.21 -8.20
CA PHE A 78 -7.65 6.96 -8.27
C PHE A 78 -7.14 6.18 -9.47
N VAL A 79 -6.66 4.95 -9.26
CA VAL A 79 -6.04 4.16 -10.34
C VAL A 79 -7.11 3.34 -11.03
N GLU A 80 -7.77 2.46 -10.30
CA GLU A 80 -8.77 1.55 -10.86
C GLU A 80 -9.58 0.84 -9.77
N THR A 81 -10.68 0.22 -10.19
CA THR A 81 -11.39 -0.80 -9.40
C THR A 81 -11.07 -2.18 -9.98
N LYS A 82 -10.60 -3.11 -9.14
CA LYS A 82 -10.37 -4.52 -9.50
C LYS A 82 -11.37 -5.42 -8.79
N LEU A 83 -11.89 -6.40 -9.53
CA LEU A 83 -12.60 -7.53 -8.94
C LEU A 83 -11.62 -8.70 -8.82
N GLU A 84 -11.27 -9.08 -7.61
CA GLU A 84 -10.44 -10.27 -7.37
C GLU A 84 -11.32 -11.44 -6.92
N LYS A 85 -11.18 -12.60 -7.57
CA LYS A 85 -11.75 -13.83 -7.05
C LYS A 85 -10.98 -14.23 -5.80
N SER A 86 -11.70 -14.44 -4.70
CA SER A 86 -11.12 -15.00 -3.49
C SER A 86 -10.49 -16.36 -3.80
N PHE A 87 -9.28 -16.61 -3.29
CA PHE A 87 -8.53 -17.85 -3.50
C PHE A 87 -9.07 -19.05 -2.68
N TYR A 88 -10.05 -18.83 -1.81
CA TYR A 88 -10.55 -19.86 -0.89
C TYR A 88 -11.99 -20.26 -1.19
N GLY A 89 -12.15 -21.39 -1.90
CA GLY A 89 -13.42 -22.10 -2.08
C GLY A 89 -14.03 -21.96 -3.48
N ARG A 90 -14.80 -22.97 -3.91
CA ARG A 90 -15.54 -22.95 -5.19
C ARG A 90 -16.62 -21.87 -5.24
N ASP A 91 -17.04 -21.35 -4.09
CA ASP A 91 -18.16 -20.41 -3.94
C ASP A 91 -17.73 -19.06 -3.37
N ALA A 92 -16.46 -18.69 -3.55
CA ALA A 92 -15.95 -17.45 -3.01
C ALA A 92 -16.41 -16.25 -3.84
N GLU A 93 -17.26 -15.40 -3.26
CA GLU A 93 -17.72 -14.16 -3.90
C GLU A 93 -16.53 -13.28 -4.30
N PRO A 94 -16.56 -12.65 -5.49
CA PRO A 94 -15.53 -11.73 -5.91
C PRO A 94 -15.49 -10.52 -4.97
N VAL A 95 -14.28 -10.16 -4.54
CA VAL A 95 -14.06 -8.99 -3.69
C VAL A 95 -13.66 -7.81 -4.56
N GLU A 96 -14.41 -6.73 -4.44
CA GLU A 96 -14.09 -5.47 -5.07
C GLU A 96 -12.98 -4.75 -4.29
N LYS A 97 -11.93 -4.36 -5.01
CA LYS A 97 -10.79 -3.61 -4.50
C LYS A 97 -10.67 -2.30 -5.24
N HIS A 98 -10.65 -1.19 -4.51
CA HIS A 98 -10.37 0.13 -5.06
C HIS A 98 -8.89 0.45 -4.88
N ILE A 99 -8.19 0.63 -6.00
CA ILE A 99 -6.75 0.88 -6.03
C ILE A 99 -6.52 2.37 -6.21
N VAL A 100 -5.75 2.94 -5.30
CA VAL A 100 -5.38 4.36 -5.30
C VAL A 100 -3.87 4.51 -5.36
N ALA A 101 -3.41 5.63 -5.93
CA ALA A 101 -2.01 6.00 -5.89
C ALA A 101 -1.75 6.85 -4.64
N VAL A 102 -0.82 6.39 -3.83
CA VAL A 102 -0.44 7.02 -2.57
C VAL A 102 0.99 7.53 -2.66
N ALA A 103 1.21 8.77 -2.24
CA ALA A 103 2.52 9.38 -2.12
C ALA A 103 2.88 9.53 -0.64
N ALA A 104 4.04 8.99 -0.25
CA ALA A 104 4.49 9.02 1.14
C ALA A 104 6.01 9.12 1.25
N GLN A 105 6.48 9.76 2.32
CA GLN A 105 7.88 9.68 2.74
C GLN A 105 8.00 8.61 3.83
N ARG A 106 8.76 7.54 3.55
CA ARG A 106 8.89 6.38 4.44
C ARG A 106 10.12 6.53 5.34
N ALA A 107 10.11 5.88 6.51
CA ALA A 107 11.11 6.05 7.58
C ALA A 107 12.59 5.91 7.20
N HIS A 108 12.89 5.27 6.06
CA HIS A 108 14.26 5.08 5.54
C HIS A 108 14.50 5.74 4.18
N SER A 109 13.63 6.67 3.77
CA SER A 109 13.75 7.38 2.50
C SER A 109 13.67 8.88 2.70
N THR A 110 14.60 9.61 2.08
CA THR A 110 14.54 11.08 1.96
C THR A 110 13.65 11.54 0.80
N LYS A 111 13.20 10.60 -0.05
CA LYS A 111 12.36 10.89 -1.21
C LYS A 111 10.94 10.42 -0.99
N VAL A 112 9.98 11.26 -1.38
CA VAL A 112 8.57 10.87 -1.52
C VAL A 112 8.46 9.86 -2.65
N ALA A 113 7.90 8.70 -2.35
CA ALA A 113 7.71 7.63 -3.32
C ALA A 113 6.23 7.35 -3.52
N ARG A 114 5.83 7.26 -4.79
CA ARG A 114 4.48 6.87 -5.21
C ARG A 114 4.36 5.34 -5.23
N ARG A 115 3.27 4.82 -4.67
CA ARG A 115 2.91 3.39 -4.70
C ARG A 115 1.41 3.25 -4.92
N GLU A 116 0.98 2.14 -5.51
CA GLU A 116 -0.42 1.74 -5.49
C GLU A 116 -0.75 1.03 -4.16
N ALA A 117 -1.95 1.28 -3.65
CA ALA A 117 -2.46 0.65 -2.44
C ALA A 117 -3.98 0.43 -2.57
N ASN A 118 -4.49 -0.58 -1.86
CA ASN A 118 -5.93 -0.72 -1.69
C ASN A 118 -6.41 0.35 -0.70
N ILE A 119 -7.52 1.03 -1.00
CA ILE A 119 -8.09 2.05 -0.12
C ILE A 119 -8.38 1.54 1.30
N ASN A 120 -8.70 0.25 1.45
CA ASN A 120 -8.99 -0.39 2.74
C ASN A 120 -7.76 -0.55 3.65
N GLU A 121 -6.55 -0.36 3.11
CA GLU A 121 -5.30 -0.34 3.89
C GLU A 121 -4.98 1.06 4.44
N LEU A 122 -5.81 2.05 4.11
CA LEU A 122 -5.60 3.45 4.46
C LEU A 122 -6.56 3.87 5.55
N MET A 123 -6.06 4.65 6.49
CA MET A 123 -6.84 5.29 7.54
C MET A 123 -7.02 6.76 7.20
N PRO A 124 -8.23 7.34 7.35
CA PRO A 124 -8.40 8.77 7.17
C PRO A 124 -7.66 9.56 8.26
N SER A 125 -7.09 10.70 7.90
CA SER A 125 -6.44 11.62 8.84
C SER A 125 -7.49 12.39 9.65
N THR A 126 -8.07 11.74 10.67
CA THR A 126 -9.09 12.33 11.54
C THR A 126 -8.79 12.02 13.01
N PRO A 127 -9.16 12.91 13.94
CA PRO A 127 -8.94 12.67 15.37
C PRO A 127 -9.62 11.39 15.90
N ALA A 128 -10.76 11.00 15.31
CA ALA A 128 -11.45 9.77 15.70
C ALA A 128 -10.68 8.52 15.27
N ALA A 129 -10.17 8.50 14.04
CA ALA A 129 -9.40 7.38 13.53
C ALA A 129 -8.04 7.24 14.23
N GLU A 130 -7.36 8.35 14.50
CA GLU A 130 -6.10 8.34 15.26
C GLU A 130 -6.28 7.81 16.70
N ARG A 131 -7.40 8.14 17.37
CA ARG A 131 -7.74 7.54 18.67
C ARG A 131 -7.96 6.03 18.57
N ALA A 132 -8.73 5.58 17.58
CA ALA A 132 -8.95 4.15 17.35
C ALA A 132 -7.63 3.40 17.07
N TRP A 133 -6.69 4.03 16.35
CA TRP A 133 -5.35 3.49 16.17
C TRP A 133 -4.57 3.40 17.48
N GLY A 134 -4.67 4.41 18.35
CA GLY A 134 -4.09 4.37 19.69
C GLY A 134 -4.62 3.22 20.54
N GLU A 135 -5.93 2.98 20.51
CA GLU A 135 -6.57 1.84 21.19
C GLU A 135 -6.06 0.49 20.64
N TYR A 136 -5.90 0.39 19.32
CA TYR A 136 -5.30 -0.78 18.68
C TYR A 136 -3.87 -1.03 19.16
N LEU A 137 -3.03 0.01 19.29
CA LEU A 137 -1.66 -0.12 19.79
C LEU A 137 -1.64 -0.67 21.23
N ILE A 138 -2.52 -0.19 22.11
CA ILE A 138 -2.66 -0.69 23.48
C ILE A 138 -3.02 -2.18 23.47
N ALA A 139 -3.95 -2.59 22.61
CA ALA A 139 -4.32 -4.01 22.47
C ALA A 139 -3.14 -4.87 21.98
N CYS A 140 -2.32 -4.36 21.05
CA CYS A 140 -1.11 -5.05 20.60
C CYS A 140 -0.07 -5.25 21.71
N GLU A 141 0.09 -4.26 22.60
CA GLU A 141 0.97 -4.40 23.77
C GLU A 141 0.48 -5.50 24.72
N GLY A 142 -0.83 -5.54 24.98
CA GLY A 142 -1.46 -6.61 25.77
C GLY A 142 -1.22 -7.99 25.18
N LEU A 143 -1.39 -8.14 23.86
CA LEU A 143 -1.13 -9.39 23.14
C LEU A 143 0.32 -9.86 23.33
N ARG A 144 1.29 -8.94 23.25
CA ARG A 144 2.71 -9.29 23.42
C ARG A 144 3.06 -9.71 24.83
N ALA A 145 2.52 -9.00 25.83
CA ALA A 145 2.72 -9.39 27.22
C ALA A 145 2.18 -10.80 27.48
N ALA A 146 1.00 -11.12 26.94
CA ALA A 146 0.40 -12.44 27.02
C ALA A 146 1.26 -13.50 26.29
N HIS A 147 1.72 -13.21 25.07
CA HIS A 147 2.59 -14.10 24.31
C HIS A 147 3.92 -14.38 25.04
N ALA A 148 4.57 -13.34 25.58
CA ALA A 148 5.80 -13.51 26.37
C ALA A 148 5.59 -14.33 27.65
N LYS A 149 4.40 -14.24 28.26
CA LYS A 149 4.03 -15.11 29.39
C LYS A 149 3.86 -16.56 28.95
N ALA A 150 3.15 -16.79 27.84
CA ALA A 150 2.96 -18.13 27.28
C ALA A 150 4.29 -18.80 26.88
N GLU A 151 5.19 -18.06 26.23
CA GLU A 151 6.53 -18.53 25.87
C GLU A 151 7.34 -18.96 27.10
N ARG A 152 7.31 -18.17 28.18
CA ARG A 152 7.97 -18.54 29.44
C ARG A 152 7.39 -19.83 30.03
N ALA A 153 6.07 -19.96 30.04
CA ALA A 153 5.41 -21.17 30.50
C ALA A 153 5.76 -22.39 29.65
N TYR A 154 5.77 -22.25 28.32
CA TYR A 154 6.15 -23.31 27.38
C TYR A 154 7.60 -23.76 27.59
N ARG A 155 8.53 -22.83 27.81
CA ARG A 155 9.94 -23.15 28.09
C ARG A 155 10.16 -23.82 29.44
N ALA A 156 9.29 -23.55 30.42
CA ALA A 156 9.33 -24.19 31.72
C ALA A 156 8.81 -25.64 31.70
N ILE A 157 8.14 -26.08 30.62
CA ILE A 157 7.71 -27.47 30.47
C ILE A 157 8.95 -28.37 30.45
N PRO A 158 9.09 -29.32 31.39
CA PRO A 158 10.21 -30.26 31.40
C PRO A 158 10.35 -30.97 30.05
N ARG A 159 11.60 -31.09 29.58
CA ARG A 159 11.91 -31.81 28.34
C ARG A 159 12.46 -33.18 28.68
N VAL A 160 12.16 -34.14 27.81
CA VAL A 160 12.80 -35.45 27.84
C VAL A 160 14.31 -35.25 27.79
N SER A 161 14.99 -35.82 28.77
CA SER A 161 16.44 -35.79 28.89
C SER A 161 17.06 -36.96 28.13
N LEU A 162 18.39 -36.92 27.93
CA LEU A 162 19.10 -38.07 27.39
C LEU A 162 19.07 -39.28 28.33
N GLU A 163 18.88 -39.05 29.63
CA GLU A 163 18.77 -40.12 30.63
C GLU A 163 17.49 -40.94 30.41
N ASP A 164 16.38 -40.26 30.08
CA ASP A 164 15.09 -40.90 29.79
C ASP A 164 15.13 -41.83 28.56
N VAL A 165 16.11 -41.63 27.66
CA VAL A 165 16.32 -42.44 26.46
C VAL A 165 17.66 -43.21 26.48
N ALA A 166 18.30 -43.33 27.65
CA ALA A 166 19.64 -43.91 27.76
C ALA A 166 19.73 -45.34 27.22
N ALA A 167 18.72 -46.17 27.48
CA ALA A 167 18.66 -47.55 26.97
C ALA A 167 18.59 -47.61 25.44
N LEU A 168 17.77 -46.75 24.82
CA LEU A 168 17.66 -46.66 23.35
C LEU A 168 18.95 -46.14 22.73
N LYS A 169 19.61 -45.18 23.39
CA LYS A 169 20.91 -44.67 22.96
C LYS A 169 21.98 -45.77 23.00
N ALA A 170 22.04 -46.54 24.09
CA ALA A 170 23.00 -47.64 24.23
C ALA A 170 22.84 -48.72 23.15
N ILE A 171 21.59 -49.10 22.83
CA ILE A 171 21.30 -50.02 21.71
C ILE A 171 21.81 -49.46 20.38
N LYS A 172 21.60 -48.16 20.13
CA LYS A 172 22.05 -47.53 18.89
C LYS A 172 23.58 -47.44 18.80
N ASP A 173 24.24 -47.15 19.92
CA ASP A 173 25.71 -47.08 19.97
C ASP A 173 26.34 -48.45 19.74
N SER A 174 25.79 -49.54 20.32
CA SER A 174 26.30 -50.90 20.09
C SER A 174 26.15 -51.38 18.64
N GLN A 175 25.21 -50.82 17.88
CA GLN A 175 25.07 -51.13 16.45
C GLN A 175 26.12 -50.41 15.60
N LYS A 176 26.59 -49.22 16.02
CA LYS A 176 27.66 -48.49 15.32
C LYS A 176 29.01 -49.18 15.41
N ASP A 177 29.27 -49.87 16.51
CA ASP A 177 30.52 -50.61 16.69
C ASP A 177 30.54 -51.89 15.85
N ALA A 178 29.38 -52.50 15.59
CA ALA A 178 29.25 -53.68 14.75
C ALA A 178 29.27 -53.39 13.22
N ASP A 179 28.92 -52.17 12.79
CA ASP A 179 28.93 -51.76 11.38
C ASP A 179 30.32 -51.27 10.90
N ASN A 180 31.30 -51.12 11.81
CA ASN A 180 32.67 -50.67 11.53
C ASN A 180 33.73 -51.81 11.63
N GLU A 181 33.30 -53.05 11.88
CA GLU A 181 34.09 -54.29 11.70
C GLU A 181 33.74 -54.97 10.37
#